data_AF-A0A2E8X085-F1
#
_entry.id   AF-A0A2E8X085-F1
#
_cell.length_a   1.000
_cell.length_b   1.000
_cell.length_c   1.000
_cell.angle_alpha   90.00
_cell.angle_beta   90.00
_cell.angle_gamma   90.00
#
_symmetry.space_group_name_H-M   'P 1'
#
loop_
_entity.id
_entity.type
_entity.pdbx_description
1 polymer ?
#
loop_
_entity_poly.entity_id
_entity_poly.type
_entity_poly.pdbx_seq_one_letter_code
_entity_poly.pdbx_strand_id
1 'polypeptide(L)'
;DPLEIPFIKIAHESGLGCGDIKNIEVLGEDVKKVNWNFNVGNTFASKGQKLIYWGPLKPLEKILLRSWLTPLAYIASNLYHNKYWLNIIGRKRIDKAMKTKWGELFSKY
;
A
#
# COMPACT_ATOMS: atom_id res chain seq x y z
N ASP A 1 -18.20 -10.45 -1.09
CA ASP A 1 -18.84 -9.33 -1.83
C ASP A 1 -18.19 -8.02 -1.33
N PRO A 2 -17.75 -7.07 -2.18
CA PRO A 2 -17.12 -5.83 -1.71
C PRO A 2 -17.98 -5.02 -0.73
N LEU A 3 -19.31 -5.09 -0.85
CA LEU A 3 -20.23 -4.37 0.03
C LEU A 3 -20.34 -4.98 1.44
N GLU A 4 -19.76 -6.17 1.68
CA GLU A 4 -19.61 -6.73 3.03
C GLU A 4 -18.53 -5.99 3.84
N ILE A 5 -17.63 -5.26 3.19
CA ILE A 5 -16.60 -4.46 3.86
C ILE A 5 -17.21 -3.09 4.22
N PRO A 6 -17.37 -2.75 5.51
CA PRO A 6 -18.13 -1.56 5.92
C PRO A 6 -17.63 -0.26 5.30
N PHE A 7 -16.31 -0.10 5.20
CA PHE A 7 -15.71 1.10 4.61
C PHE A 7 -16.02 1.26 3.12
N ILE A 8 -16.06 0.17 2.35
CA ILE A 8 -16.43 0.20 0.93
C ILE A 8 -17.91 0.55 0.79
N LYS A 9 -18.75 -0.09 1.60
CA LYS A 9 -20.20 0.16 1.62
C LYS A 9 -20.52 1.62 1.92
N ILE A 10 -19.93 2.20 2.97
CA ILE A 10 -20.15 3.61 3.35
C ILE A 10 -19.75 4.56 2.21
N ALA A 11 -18.58 4.35 1.59
CA ALA A 11 -18.14 5.18 0.48
C ALA A 11 -19.07 5.09 -0.74
N HIS A 12 -19.57 3.89 -1.02
CA HIS A 12 -20.55 3.65 -2.10
C HIS A 12 -21.88 4.35 -1.82
N GLU A 13 -22.46 4.15 -0.63
CA GLU A 13 -23.72 4.78 -0.22
C GLU A 13 -23.62 6.31 -0.14
N SER A 14 -22.43 6.84 0.14
CA SER A 14 -22.15 8.29 0.15
C SER A 14 -21.90 8.88 -1.24
N GLY A 15 -21.93 8.07 -2.32
CA GLY A 15 -21.62 8.53 -3.67
C GLY A 15 -20.15 8.91 -3.90
N LEU A 16 -19.23 8.51 -3.00
CA LEU A 16 -17.79 8.78 -3.08
C LEU A 16 -17.04 7.74 -3.92
N GLY A 17 -17.72 6.69 -4.37
CA GLY A 17 -17.15 5.64 -5.21
C GLY A 17 -18.17 4.57 -5.60
N CYS A 18 -17.69 3.54 -6.31
CA CYS A 18 -18.52 2.43 -6.79
C CYS A 18 -18.07 1.12 -6.14
N GLY A 19 -18.83 0.63 -5.15
CA GLY A 19 -18.57 -0.66 -4.49
C GLY A 19 -19.27 -1.85 -5.16
N ASP A 20 -20.39 -1.60 -5.86
CA ASP A 20 -21.08 -2.62 -6.64
C ASP A 20 -20.39 -2.86 -7.98
N ILE A 21 -19.79 -4.04 -8.11
CA ILE A 21 -19.04 -4.47 -9.31
C ILE A 21 -19.93 -4.40 -10.57
N LYS A 22 -21.25 -4.60 -10.44
CA LYS A 22 -22.17 -4.56 -11.60
C LYS A 22 -22.28 -3.17 -12.22
N ASN A 23 -21.99 -2.13 -11.43
CA ASN A 23 -22.05 -0.74 -11.87
C ASN A 23 -20.69 -0.21 -12.37
N ILE A 24 -19.66 -1.06 -12.42
CA ILE A 24 -18.33 -0.71 -12.93
C ILE A 24 -18.26 -1.09 -14.42
N GLU A 25 -18.12 -0.08 -15.28
CA GLU A 25 -17.82 -0.28 -16.69
C GLU A 25 -16.32 -0.58 -16.87
N VAL A 26 -16.00 -1.73 -17.45
CA VAL A 26 -14.62 -2.10 -17.80
C VAL A 26 -14.40 -1.83 -19.28
N LEU A 27 -13.51 -0.89 -19.58
CA LEU A 27 -13.08 -0.60 -20.95
C LEU A 27 -11.83 -1.40 -21.31
N GLY A 28 -11.74 -1.87 -22.55
CA GLY A 28 -10.60 -2.64 -23.05
C GLY A 28 -10.79 -4.14 -22.91
N GLU A 29 -9.94 -4.79 -22.12
CA GLU A 29 -9.89 -6.26 -22.01
C GLU A 29 -10.85 -6.82 -20.96
N ASP A 30 -11.36 -8.05 -21.17
CA ASP A 30 -12.19 -8.75 -20.20
C ASP A 30 -11.36 -9.21 -18.99
N VAL A 31 -11.67 -8.65 -17.82
CA VAL A 31 -10.97 -8.95 -16.56
C VAL A 31 -11.66 -10.01 -15.70
N LYS A 32 -12.79 -10.59 -16.13
CA LYS A 32 -13.57 -11.54 -15.29
C LYS A 32 -12.78 -12.74 -14.80
N LYS A 33 -11.78 -13.19 -15.57
CA LYS A 33 -10.92 -14.33 -15.22
C LYS A 33 -9.57 -13.92 -14.64
N VAL A 34 -9.31 -12.63 -14.49
CA VAL A 34 -8.04 -12.11 -13.98
C VAL A 34 -8.03 -12.25 -12.47
N ASN A 35 -7.26 -13.21 -11.97
CA ASN A 35 -6.99 -13.36 -10.56
C ASN A 35 -5.48 -13.39 -10.32
N TRP A 36 -4.98 -12.37 -9.65
CA TRP A 36 -3.56 -12.19 -9.36
C TRP A 36 -3.09 -13.05 -8.18
N ASN A 37 -4.02 -13.72 -7.48
CA ASN A 37 -3.78 -14.53 -6.29
C ASN A 37 -2.95 -13.77 -5.24
N PHE A 38 -3.30 -12.51 -4.99
CA PHE A 38 -2.62 -11.70 -4.00
C PHE A 38 -2.65 -12.37 -2.64
N ASN A 39 -1.47 -12.51 -2.03
CA ASN A 39 -1.32 -12.98 -0.66
C ASN A 39 -1.01 -11.78 0.24
N VAL A 40 -1.71 -11.68 1.36
CA VAL A 40 -1.49 -10.64 2.37
C VAL A 40 -0.68 -11.23 3.53
N GLY A 41 0.45 -10.59 3.84
CA GLY A 41 1.32 -10.97 4.95
C GLY A 41 1.64 -9.79 5.86
N ASN A 42 2.21 -10.10 7.04
CA ASN A 42 2.77 -9.08 7.90
C ASN A 42 4.28 -8.99 7.71
N THR A 43 4.78 -7.82 7.30
CA THR A 43 6.20 -7.50 7.28
C THR A 43 6.72 -7.29 8.70
N PHE A 44 8.04 -7.24 8.89
CA PHE A 44 8.60 -6.90 10.20
C PHE A 44 8.04 -5.57 10.74
N ALA A 45 8.00 -4.55 9.88
CA ALA A 45 7.45 -3.24 10.22
C ALA A 45 5.95 -3.31 10.58
N SER A 46 5.12 -4.02 9.79
CA SER A 46 3.68 -4.07 10.07
C SER A 46 3.34 -4.93 11.29
N LYS A 47 4.14 -5.96 11.59
CA LYS A 47 4.06 -6.68 12.87
C LYS A 47 4.34 -5.73 14.05
N GLY A 48 5.42 -4.95 13.97
CA GLY A 48 5.76 -3.95 14.99
C GLY A 48 4.65 -2.92 15.20
N GLN A 49 4.11 -2.35 14.12
CA GLN A 49 2.99 -1.42 14.19
C GLN A 49 1.74 -2.06 14.81
N LYS A 50 1.42 -3.32 14.48
CA LYS A 50 0.29 -4.02 15.11
C LYS A 50 0.49 -4.22 16.61
N LEU A 51 1.70 -4.52 17.06
CA LEU A 51 2.02 -4.62 18.49
C LEU A 51 1.81 -3.28 19.21
N ILE A 52 2.12 -2.16 18.56
CA ILE A 52 1.95 -0.81 19.10
C ILE A 52 0.47 -0.39 19.10
N TYR A 53 -0.27 -0.58 18.01
CA TYR A 53 -1.65 -0.08 17.93
C TYR A 53 -2.68 -1.02 18.59
N TRP A 54 -2.46 -2.33 18.50
CA TRP A 54 -3.45 -3.36 18.84
C TRP A 54 -2.93 -4.42 19.82
N GLY A 55 -1.67 -4.32 20.24
CA GLY A 55 -0.99 -5.34 21.04
C GLY A 55 -0.45 -4.82 22.38
N PRO A 56 0.48 -5.58 22.99
CA PRO A 56 0.97 -5.29 24.34
C PRO A 56 1.77 -3.98 24.44
N LEU A 57 2.21 -3.40 23.32
CA LEU A 57 2.97 -2.15 23.30
C LEU A 57 2.08 -0.91 23.22
N LYS A 58 0.75 -1.06 23.22
CA LYS A 58 -0.21 0.05 23.19
C LYS A 58 -0.01 1.13 24.27
N PRO A 59 0.35 0.80 25.52
CA PRO A 59 0.65 1.84 26.52
C PRO A 59 1.82 2.76 26.11
N LEU A 60 2.74 2.27 25.28
CA LEU A 60 3.90 3.02 24.79
C LEU A 60 3.60 3.84 23.52
N GLU A 61 2.40 3.72 22.94
CA GLU A 61 2.04 4.37 21.68
C GLU A 61 2.34 5.88 21.70
N LYS A 62 1.95 6.58 22.78
CA LYS A 62 2.19 8.02 22.90
C LYS A 62 3.68 8.37 22.91
N ILE A 63 4.50 7.55 23.56
CA ILE A 63 5.95 7.78 23.64
C ILE A 63 6.60 7.47 22.28
N LEU A 64 6.22 6.37 21.64
CA LEU A 64 6.84 5.94 20.39
C LEU A 64 6.39 6.80 19.19
N LEU A 65 5.14 7.28 19.19
CA LEU A 65 4.52 7.91 18.02
C LEU A 65 4.20 9.39 18.21
N ARG A 66 4.15 9.90 19.45
CA ARG A 66 3.74 11.30 19.74
C ARG A 66 4.71 12.01 20.69
N SER A 67 6.00 11.68 20.63
CA SER A 67 7.03 12.32 21.45
C SER A 67 8.19 12.83 20.60
N TRP A 68 9.21 13.37 21.26
CA TRP A 68 10.48 13.75 20.63
C TRP A 68 11.21 12.57 19.96
N LEU A 69 10.81 11.32 20.23
CA LEU A 69 11.35 10.12 19.57
C LEU A 69 10.76 9.90 18.17
N THR A 70 9.58 10.44 17.86
CA THR A 70 8.89 10.22 16.57
C THR A 70 9.77 10.54 15.35
N PRO A 71 10.58 11.61 15.33
CA PRO A 71 11.49 11.89 14.22
C PRO A 71 12.47 10.76 13.88
N LEU A 72 12.86 9.92 14.85
CA LEU A 72 13.74 8.78 14.61
C LEU A 72 13.09 7.76 13.66
N ALA A 73 11.77 7.57 13.74
CA ALA A 73 11.05 6.69 12.82
C ALA A 73 11.07 7.24 11.39
N TYR A 74 10.96 8.56 11.19
CA TYR A 74 11.10 9.18 9.88
C TYR A 74 12.52 9.04 9.32
N ILE A 75 13.53 9.23 10.16
CA ILE A 75 14.93 9.04 9.78
C ILE A 75 15.17 7.58 9.37
N ALA A 76 14.74 6.62 10.19
CA ALA A 76 14.88 5.19 9.90
C ALA A 76 14.17 4.82 8.59
N SER A 77 12.95 5.33 8.36
CA SER A 77 12.20 5.12 7.13
C SER A 77 12.94 5.68 5.90
N ASN A 78 13.43 6.92 5.99
CA ASN A 78 14.18 7.56 4.92
C ASN A 78 15.48 6.80 4.60
N LEU A 79 16.24 6.40 5.63
CA LEU A 79 17.45 5.60 5.45
C LEU A 79 17.14 4.26 4.79
N TYR A 80 16.09 3.56 5.25
CA TYR A 80 15.70 2.28 4.68
C TYR A 80 15.21 2.42 3.23
N HIS A 81 14.24 3.28 2.95
CA HIS A 81 13.63 3.37 1.62
C HIS A 81 14.55 4.06 0.61
N ASN A 82 15.07 5.24 0.93
CA ASN A 82 15.79 6.07 -0.04
C ASN A 82 17.27 5.70 -0.15
N LYS A 83 17.94 5.37 0.96
CA LYS A 83 19.37 5.03 0.91
C LYS A 83 19.63 3.56 0.65
N TYR A 84 18.94 2.66 1.36
CA TYR A 84 19.21 1.23 1.25
C TYR A 84 18.40 0.57 0.12
N TRP A 85 17.08 0.55 0.25
CA TRP A 85 16.20 -0.24 -0.61
C TRP A 85 16.24 0.25 -2.06
N LEU A 86 16.08 1.55 -2.29
CA LEU A 86 16.05 2.11 -3.65
C LEU A 86 17.36 1.84 -4.38
N ASN A 87 18.51 2.06 -3.73
CA ASN A 87 19.81 1.92 -4.38
C ASN A 87 20.20 0.46 -4.62
N ILE A 88 19.86 -0.44 -3.70
CA ILE A 88 20.32 -1.84 -3.76
C ILE A 88 19.33 -2.73 -4.52
N ILE A 89 18.03 -2.54 -4.28
CA ILE A 89 16.96 -3.41 -4.81
C ILE A 89 16.11 -2.67 -5.84
N GLY A 90 15.70 -1.44 -5.51
CA GLY A 90 14.73 -0.66 -6.28
C GLY A 90 15.21 -0.34 -7.69
N ARG A 91 16.45 0.14 -7.82
CA ARG A 91 17.01 0.60 -9.10
C ARG A 91 16.93 -0.47 -10.19
N LYS A 92 17.34 -1.70 -9.88
CA LYS A 92 17.24 -2.84 -10.82
C LYS A 92 15.80 -3.14 -11.22
N ARG A 93 14.84 -3.00 -10.30
CA ARG A 93 13.41 -3.22 -10.59
C ARG A 93 12.83 -2.10 -11.44
N ILE A 94 13.20 -0.85 -11.14
CA ILE A 94 12.82 0.33 -11.93
C ILE A 94 13.35 0.19 -13.34
N ASP A 95 14.65 -0.09 -13.51
CA ASP A 95 15.27 -0.27 -14.82
C ASP A 95 14.60 -1.37 -15.64
N LYS A 96 14.12 -2.45 -14.99
CA LYS A 96 13.35 -3.50 -15.65
C LYS A 96 11.95 -3.03 -16.04
N ALA A 97 11.27 -2.29 -15.18
CA ALA A 97 9.93 -1.75 -15.46
C ALA A 97 9.94 -0.73 -16.60
N MET A 98 10.97 0.12 -16.67
CA MET A 98 11.14 1.12 -17.72
C MET A 98 11.29 0.52 -19.12
N LYS A 99 11.68 -0.76 -19.24
CA LYS A 99 11.79 -1.48 -20.52
C LYS A 99 10.47 -2.09 -21.00
N THR A 100 9.38 -1.95 -20.24
CA THR A 100 8.06 -2.44 -20.64
C THR A 100 7.30 -1.38 -21.43
N LYS A 101 6.23 -1.76 -22.14
CA LYS A 101 5.33 -0.80 -22.81
C LYS A 101 4.82 0.30 -21.87
N TRP A 102 4.57 -0.04 -20.61
CA TRP A 102 4.18 0.92 -19.58
C TRP A 102 5.30 1.90 -19.22
N GLY A 103 6.54 1.42 -19.18
CA GLY A 103 7.73 2.26 -19.01
C GLY A 103 7.93 3.23 -20.17
N GLU A 104 7.79 2.75 -21.40
CA GLU A 104 7.86 3.59 -22.61
C GLU A 104 6.78 4.67 -22.63
N LEU A 105 5.55 4.32 -22.22
CA LEU A 105 4.45 5.27 -22.09
C LEU A 105 4.75 6.32 -21.01
N PHE A 106 5.22 5.88 -19.84
CA PHE A 106 5.58 6.77 -18.73
C PHE A 106 6.66 7.78 -19.13
N SER A 107 7.65 7.37 -19.92
CA SER A 107 8.69 8.29 -20.42
C SER A 107 8.20 9.35 -21.42
N LYS A 108 7.01 9.19 -22.00
CA LYS A 108 6.42 10.11 -22.98
C LYS A 108 5.36 11.04 -22.37
N TYR A 109 4.99 10.81 -21.11
CA TYR A 109 4.02 11.60 -20.36
C TYR A 109 4.72 12.78 -19.68
#